data_AF-A0A7X9X153-F1
#
_entry.id   AF-A0A7X9X153-F1
#
_cell.length_a   1.000
_cell.length_b   1.000
_cell.length_c   1.000
_cell.angle_alpha   90.00
_cell.angle_beta   90.00
_cell.angle_gamma   90.00
#
_symmetry.space_group_name_H-M   'P 1'
#
loop_
_entity.id
_entity.type
_entity.pdbx_description
1 polymer ?
#
loop_
_entity_poly.entity_id
_entity_poly.type
_entity_poly.pdbx_seq_one_letter_code
_entity_poly.pdbx_strand_id
1 'polypeptide(L)'
;MTDNLEAVGKILGEPVAPEMSDDALKVKRNLLIASFVSIASVLGDLHVNPQSTILGLQFTGLTSTLINKGLLIVTTYLLVHFAWYFFDAFIEWRIRLTGTKVAFQTGSTLGSQHADYPADPRQSTLYNWWKSQASSGYRVSTSLQEMTNRIAGWESSVREAMKDAQELNKRAAIESLVHIRNDMTKLKSAMESIEQTVTSARIPVSLGRFDAWFKFFLKSQNLRWLFIDAGLPLALGSTAVAMLLREVLQR
;
A
#
# COMPACT_ATOMS: atom_id res chain seq x y z
N MET A 1 -15.28 9.70 27.00
CA MET A 1 -15.68 9.40 25.60
C MET A 1 -15.01 10.36 24.61
N THR A 2 -14.83 11.63 24.97
CA THR A 2 -14.06 12.65 24.23
C THR A 2 -12.55 12.40 24.20
N ASP A 3 -11.94 11.96 25.32
CA ASP A 3 -10.48 11.66 25.36
C ASP A 3 -10.06 10.53 24.40
N ASN A 4 -10.97 9.57 24.16
CA ASN A 4 -10.74 8.51 23.18
C ASN A 4 -10.82 9.04 21.74
N LEU A 5 -11.68 10.03 21.46
CA LEU A 5 -11.79 10.64 20.14
C LEU A 5 -10.60 11.56 19.84
N GLU A 6 -10.07 12.25 20.85
CA GLU A 6 -8.92 13.13 20.72
C GLU A 6 -7.60 12.33 20.63
N ALA A 7 -7.46 11.25 21.42
CA ALA A 7 -6.35 10.31 21.29
C ALA A 7 -6.38 9.57 19.94
N VAL A 8 -7.56 9.16 19.48
CA VAL A 8 -7.75 8.62 18.12
C VAL A 8 -7.40 9.69 17.09
N GLY A 9 -7.84 10.94 17.24
CA GLY A 9 -7.49 12.05 16.33
C GLY A 9 -5.99 12.33 16.26
N LYS A 10 -5.28 12.24 17.39
CA LYS A 10 -3.83 12.42 17.48
C LYS A 10 -3.07 11.27 16.81
N ILE A 11 -3.48 10.03 17.05
CA ILE A 11 -2.89 8.82 16.44
C ILE A 11 -3.21 8.75 14.94
N LEU A 12 -4.40 9.19 14.52
CA LEU A 12 -4.78 9.34 13.12
C LEU A 12 -3.96 10.42 12.40
N GLY A 13 -3.42 11.38 13.15
CA GLY A 13 -2.64 12.50 12.65
C GLY A 13 -1.14 12.24 12.52
N GLU A 14 -0.60 11.15 13.06
CA GLU A 14 0.85 10.91 13.06
C GLU A 14 1.33 10.37 11.69
N PRO A 15 2.16 11.14 10.95
CA PRO A 15 2.62 10.75 9.64
C PRO A 15 3.66 9.63 9.77
N VAL A 16 3.31 8.42 9.33
CA VAL A 16 4.30 7.36 9.05
C VAL A 16 4.87 7.64 7.67
N ALA A 17 6.11 8.11 7.64
CA ALA A 17 6.81 8.37 6.39
C ALA A 17 6.91 7.07 5.56
N PRO A 18 6.64 7.12 4.24
CA PRO A 18 6.91 5.98 3.37
C PRO A 18 8.43 5.71 3.35
N GLU A 19 8.82 4.47 3.65
CA GLU A 19 10.20 4.03 3.42
C GLU A 19 10.49 4.02 1.92
N MET A 20 11.59 4.66 1.52
CA MET A 20 12.06 4.65 0.14
C MET A 20 12.47 3.23 -0.27
N SER A 21 12.20 2.86 -1.52
CA SER A 21 12.71 1.62 -2.08
C SER A 21 14.25 1.64 -2.16
N ASP A 22 14.86 0.45 -2.18
CA ASP A 22 16.31 0.31 -2.33
C ASP A 22 16.84 1.02 -3.58
N ASP A 23 16.07 0.98 -4.68
CA ASP A 23 16.44 1.66 -5.92
C ASP A 23 16.36 3.18 -5.80
N ALA A 24 15.34 3.72 -5.12
CA ALA A 24 15.26 5.14 -4.81
C ALA A 24 16.44 5.60 -3.94
N LEU A 25 16.88 4.77 -2.98
CA LEU A 25 18.06 5.04 -2.15
C LEU A 25 19.36 5.03 -2.96
N LYS A 26 19.52 4.11 -3.92
CA LYS A 26 20.67 4.10 -4.85
C LYS A 26 20.69 5.37 -5.71
N VAL A 27 19.55 5.75 -6.29
CA VAL A 27 19.44 6.97 -7.09
C VAL A 27 19.73 8.21 -6.25
N LYS A 28 19.19 8.29 -5.03
CA LYS A 28 19.50 9.36 -4.06
C LYS A 28 21.00 9.47 -3.80
N ARG A 29 21.66 8.36 -3.48
CA ARG A 29 23.10 8.35 -3.20
C ARG A 29 23.91 8.81 -4.41
N ASN A 30 23.58 8.29 -5.60
CA ASN A 30 24.26 8.68 -6.83
C ASN A 30 24.03 10.15 -7.17
N LEU A 31 22.81 10.68 -6.97
CA LEU A 31 22.50 12.08 -7.15
C LEU A 31 23.33 12.96 -6.20
N LEU A 32 23.43 12.59 -4.93
CA LEU A 32 24.24 13.33 -3.95
C LEU A 32 25.72 13.35 -4.35
N ILE A 33 26.28 12.21 -4.75
CA ILE A 33 27.68 12.12 -5.19
C ILE A 33 27.90 12.96 -6.45
N ALA A 34 27.06 12.78 -7.48
CA ALA A 34 27.17 13.50 -8.74
C ALA A 34 27.00 15.02 -8.54
N SER A 35 26.09 15.43 -7.66
CA SER A 35 25.88 16.84 -7.32
C SER A 35 27.09 17.41 -6.60
N PHE A 36 27.65 16.67 -5.63
CA PHE A 36 28.86 17.09 -4.92
C PHE A 36 30.05 17.26 -5.87
N VAL A 37 30.28 16.28 -6.75
CA VAL A 37 31.34 16.35 -7.78
C VAL A 37 31.11 17.53 -8.71
N SER A 38 29.86 17.76 -9.15
CA SER A 38 29.53 18.88 -10.04
C SER A 38 29.77 20.23 -9.35
N ILE A 39 29.36 20.39 -8.09
CA ILE A 39 29.58 21.60 -7.30
C ILE A 39 31.08 21.83 -7.08
N ALA A 40 31.82 20.79 -6.68
CA ALA A 40 33.27 20.87 -6.51
C ALA A 40 33.99 21.22 -7.81
N SER A 41 33.52 20.69 -8.94
CA SER A 41 34.07 21.01 -10.27
C SER A 41 33.89 22.48 -10.64
N VAL A 42 32.72 23.05 -10.33
CA VAL A 42 32.40 24.45 -10.64
C VAL A 42 33.09 25.40 -9.67
N LEU A 43 33.07 25.11 -8.36
CA LEU A 43 33.67 25.99 -7.35
C LEU A 43 35.20 25.89 -7.29
N GLY A 44 35.75 24.70 -7.55
CA GLY A 44 37.20 24.45 -7.53
C GLY A 44 37.91 24.81 -8.83
N ASP A 45 37.19 25.36 -9.81
CA ASP A 45 37.70 25.71 -11.15
C ASP A 45 38.53 24.56 -11.76
N LEU A 46 37.96 23.35 -11.76
CA LEU A 46 38.63 22.14 -12.20
C LEU A 46 38.84 22.16 -13.71
N HIS A 47 40.08 22.35 -14.13
CA HIS A 47 40.51 22.27 -15.53
C HIS A 47 41.24 20.97 -15.82
N VAL A 48 40.95 20.37 -16.97
CA VAL A 48 41.70 19.21 -17.47
C VAL A 48 43.02 19.71 -18.03
N ASN A 49 44.14 19.32 -17.42
CA ASN A 49 45.45 19.53 -18.04
C ASN A 49 45.61 18.51 -19.19
N PRO A 50 45.84 18.94 -20.45
CA PRO A 50 45.99 18.05 -21.60
C PRO A 50 47.14 17.05 -21.50
N GLN A 51 48.12 17.32 -20.62
CA GLN A 51 49.26 16.43 -20.36
C GLN A 51 48.99 15.41 -19.25
N SER A 52 47.85 15.50 -18.56
CA SER A 52 47.51 14.58 -17.49
C SER A 52 47.21 13.18 -18.05
N THR A 53 47.90 12.20 -17.50
CA THR A 53 47.63 10.78 -17.71
C THR A 53 46.69 10.28 -16.63
N ILE A 54 45.54 9.73 -17.02
CA ILE A 54 44.69 8.96 -16.11
C ILE A 54 44.99 7.49 -16.38
N LEU A 55 45.51 6.78 -15.37
CA LEU A 55 45.89 5.37 -15.49
C LEU A 55 46.91 5.08 -16.62
N GLY A 56 47.81 6.03 -16.89
CA GLY A 56 48.82 5.90 -17.95
C GLY A 56 48.32 6.16 -19.37
N LEU A 57 47.01 6.43 -19.55
CA LEU A 57 46.43 6.80 -20.84
C LEU A 57 46.38 8.32 -20.98
N GLN A 58 46.89 8.83 -22.10
CA GLN A 58 46.72 10.24 -22.49
C GLN A 58 45.42 10.38 -23.27
N PHE A 59 44.49 11.17 -22.75
CA PHE A 59 43.21 11.43 -23.40
C PHE A 59 43.34 12.67 -24.29
N THR A 60 43.50 12.47 -25.60
CA THR A 60 43.44 13.56 -26.57
C THR A 60 41.98 13.93 -26.85
N GLY A 61 41.65 15.23 -26.76
CA GLY A 61 40.30 15.75 -27.04
C GLY A 61 39.33 15.80 -25.85
N LEU A 62 39.74 15.37 -24.65
CA LEU A 62 38.93 15.53 -23.44
C LEU A 62 39.02 16.98 -22.94
N THR A 63 38.01 17.80 -23.25
CA THR A 63 37.94 19.20 -22.81
C THR A 63 37.15 19.35 -21.52
N SER A 64 37.48 20.36 -20.70
CA SER A 64 36.70 20.72 -19.50
C SER A 64 35.22 20.95 -19.86
N THR A 65 34.94 21.52 -21.03
CA THR A 65 33.58 21.72 -21.54
C THR A 65 32.83 20.41 -21.75
N LEU A 66 33.48 19.37 -22.27
CA LEU A 66 32.85 18.06 -22.49
C LEU A 66 32.53 17.38 -21.15
N ILE A 67 33.45 17.44 -20.19
CA ILE A 67 33.23 16.91 -18.84
C ILE A 67 32.06 17.63 -18.16
N ASN A 68 32.04 18.96 -18.19
CA ASN A 68 30.96 19.74 -17.59
C ASN A 68 29.60 19.44 -18.22
N LYS A 69 29.55 19.28 -19.56
CA LYS A 69 28.32 18.83 -20.24
C LYS A 69 27.90 17.43 -19.80
N GLY A 70 28.83 16.49 -19.69
CA GLY A 70 28.54 15.13 -19.21
C GLY A 70 28.02 15.10 -17.78
N LEU A 71 28.68 15.82 -16.85
CA LEU A 71 28.26 15.95 -15.47
C LEU A 71 26.87 16.60 -15.35
N LEU A 72 26.60 17.63 -16.16
CA LEU A 72 25.28 18.27 -16.23
C LEU A 72 24.21 17.26 -16.65
N ILE A 73 24.43 16.53 -17.74
CA ILE A 73 23.47 15.53 -18.25
C ILE A 73 23.20 14.46 -17.18
N VAL A 74 24.24 13.88 -16.59
CA VAL A 74 24.09 12.83 -15.55
C VAL A 74 23.36 13.36 -14.32
N THR A 75 23.72 14.55 -13.85
CA THR A 75 23.10 15.16 -12.67
C THR A 75 21.64 15.51 -12.93
N THR A 76 21.32 16.09 -14.09
CA THR A 76 19.94 16.38 -14.49
C THR A 76 19.11 15.11 -14.58
N TYR A 77 19.64 14.04 -15.19
CA TYR A 77 18.97 12.74 -15.22
C TYR A 77 18.67 12.21 -13.82
N LEU A 78 19.68 12.15 -12.94
CA LEU A 78 19.53 11.66 -11.58
C LEU A 78 18.53 12.50 -10.77
N LEU A 79 18.50 13.82 -11.00
CA LEU A 79 17.57 14.73 -10.36
C LEU A 79 16.13 14.47 -10.80
N VAL A 80 15.89 14.36 -12.10
CA VAL A 80 14.55 14.05 -12.64
C VAL A 80 14.07 12.69 -12.14
N HIS A 81 14.94 11.68 -12.15
CA HIS A 81 14.60 10.35 -11.66
C HIS A 81 14.27 10.36 -10.17
N PHE A 82 15.09 11.02 -9.34
CA PHE A 82 14.82 11.15 -7.91
C PHE A 82 13.54 11.94 -7.62
N ALA A 83 13.28 13.03 -8.35
CA ALA A 83 12.06 13.81 -8.21
C ALA A 83 10.81 12.96 -8.51
N TRP A 84 10.89 12.05 -9.49
CA TRP A 84 9.81 11.10 -9.77
C TRP A 84 9.59 10.13 -8.62
N TYR A 85 10.65 9.53 -8.07
CA TYR A 85 10.53 8.66 -6.88
C TYR A 85 9.93 9.40 -5.68
N PHE A 86 10.32 10.65 -5.48
CA PHE A 86 9.75 11.49 -4.42
C PHE A 86 8.26 11.75 -4.65
N PHE A 87 7.86 12.01 -5.89
CA PHE A 87 6.46 12.18 -6.26
C PHE A 87 5.64 10.90 -6.03
N ASP A 88 6.17 9.74 -6.43
CA ASP A 88 5.54 8.44 -6.18
C ASP A 88 5.36 8.19 -4.66
N ALA A 89 6.40 8.45 -3.86
CA ALA A 89 6.34 8.32 -2.41
C ALA A 89 5.29 9.26 -1.79
N PHE A 90 5.15 10.48 -2.32
CA PHE A 90 4.12 11.42 -1.89
C PHE A 90 2.70 10.93 -2.21
N ILE A 91 2.48 10.34 -3.40
CA ILE A 91 1.19 9.74 -3.76
C ILE A 91 0.90 8.53 -2.86
N GLU A 92 1.89 7.67 -2.63
CA GLU A 92 1.75 6.52 -1.74
C GLU A 92 1.36 6.94 -0.33
N TRP A 93 2.01 7.97 0.22
CA TRP A 93 1.64 8.57 1.49
C TRP A 93 0.18 9.05 1.49
N ARG A 94 -0.26 9.72 0.42
CA ARG A 94 -1.66 10.17 0.27
C ARG A 94 -2.64 9.01 0.21
N ILE A 95 -2.31 7.93 -0.50
CA ILE A 95 -3.13 6.70 -0.56
C ILE A 95 -3.24 6.08 0.84
N ARG A 96 -2.15 6.05 1.61
CA ARG A 96 -2.15 5.56 3.00
C ARG A 96 -3.02 6.42 3.93
N LEU A 97 -3.04 7.75 3.75
CA LEU A 97 -3.93 8.63 4.49
C LEU A 97 -5.41 8.39 4.18
N THR A 98 -5.73 7.87 2.98
CA THR A 98 -7.10 7.47 2.63
C THR A 98 -7.49 6.06 3.09
N GLY A 99 -6.54 5.30 3.67
CA GLY A 99 -6.79 4.00 4.28
C GLY A 99 -7.32 4.10 5.71
N THR A 100 -8.12 3.14 6.13
CA THR A 100 -8.52 2.96 7.53
C THR A 100 -7.32 2.41 8.32
N LYS A 101 -6.46 3.28 8.87
CA LYS A 101 -5.32 2.84 9.68
C LYS A 101 -5.78 2.17 10.98
N VAL A 102 -5.08 1.10 11.32
CA VAL A 102 -5.12 0.40 12.61
C VAL A 102 -4.56 1.34 13.70
N ALA A 103 -5.26 1.46 14.82
CA ALA A 103 -4.70 2.03 16.04
C ALA A 103 -3.61 1.07 16.55
N PHE A 104 -2.33 1.45 16.43
CA PHE A 104 -1.26 0.67 17.03
C PHE A 104 -1.32 0.77 18.57
N GLN A 105 -1.19 -0.42 19.17
CA GLN A 105 -1.34 -0.81 20.57
C GLN A 105 -0.77 0.13 21.64
N THR A 106 -1.56 0.33 22.70
CA THR A 106 -1.04 0.35 24.08
C THR A 106 -1.80 -0.58 25.04
N GLY A 107 -2.62 -1.51 24.55
CA GLY A 107 -3.27 -2.50 25.42
C GLY A 107 -4.07 -3.57 24.66
N SER A 108 -3.91 -4.82 25.12
CA SER A 108 -4.73 -6.02 24.90
C SER A 108 -5.56 -6.11 23.60
N THR A 109 -5.20 -7.07 22.76
CA THR A 109 -5.83 -7.58 21.52
C THR A 109 -7.29 -8.03 21.63
N LEU A 110 -7.99 -7.80 22.75
CA LEU A 110 -9.35 -8.28 23.01
C LEU A 110 -10.47 -7.24 22.78
N GLY A 111 -10.14 -5.99 22.46
CA GLY A 111 -11.08 -4.87 22.63
C GLY A 111 -11.86 -4.36 21.42
N SER A 112 -11.41 -4.50 20.17
CA SER A 112 -12.06 -3.83 19.03
C SER A 112 -12.36 -4.74 17.85
N GLN A 113 -13.63 -5.13 17.70
CA GLN A 113 -14.15 -5.92 16.57
C GLN A 113 -14.15 -5.18 15.21
N HIS A 114 -13.63 -3.95 15.14
CA HIS A 114 -13.72 -3.08 13.96
C HIS A 114 -12.36 -2.63 13.39
N ALA A 115 -11.24 -3.20 13.87
CA ALA A 115 -9.90 -2.84 13.41
C ALA A 115 -9.32 -3.92 12.47
N ASP A 116 -8.63 -3.48 11.41
CA ASP A 116 -7.89 -4.36 10.49
C ASP A 116 -6.55 -4.74 11.12
N TYR A 117 -6.07 -5.97 10.99
CA TYR A 117 -4.80 -6.41 11.59
C TYR A 117 -3.91 -7.12 10.56
N PRO A 118 -3.40 -6.43 9.52
CA PRO A 118 -2.44 -7.03 8.62
C PRO A 118 -1.06 -7.16 9.28
N ALA A 119 -0.35 -8.24 8.95
CA ALA A 119 1.02 -8.51 9.43
C ALA A 119 2.05 -7.46 8.97
N ASP A 120 1.74 -6.70 7.93
CA ASP A 120 2.54 -5.57 7.43
C ASP A 120 1.70 -4.26 7.48
N PRO A 121 2.14 -3.21 8.19
CA PRO A 121 1.49 -1.90 8.20
C PRO A 121 1.24 -1.30 6.80
N ARG A 122 2.05 -1.67 5.80
CA ARG A 122 1.89 -1.26 4.38
C ARG A 122 0.61 -1.80 3.75
N GLN A 123 0.04 -2.85 4.33
CA GLN A 123 -1.18 -3.50 3.86
C GLN A 123 -2.44 -2.96 4.54
N SER A 124 -2.36 -1.97 5.44
CA SER A 124 -3.56 -1.33 6.01
C SER A 124 -4.18 -0.37 4.99
N THR A 125 -4.89 -0.92 4.02
CA THR A 125 -5.61 -0.20 2.97
C THR A 125 -7.10 -0.44 3.11
N LEU A 126 -7.93 0.49 2.62
CA LEU A 126 -9.38 0.30 2.56
C LEU A 126 -9.76 -0.99 1.79
N TYR A 127 -8.92 -1.38 0.84
CA TYR A 127 -9.04 -2.64 0.11
C TYR A 127 -8.87 -3.88 1.00
N ASN A 128 -7.87 -3.90 1.89
CA ASN A 128 -7.68 -5.02 2.82
C ASN A 128 -8.71 -5.03 3.94
N TRP A 129 -9.13 -3.85 4.42
CA TRP A 129 -10.28 -3.76 5.31
C TRP A 129 -11.54 -4.33 4.65
N TRP A 130 -11.80 -3.97 3.39
CA TRP A 130 -12.94 -4.51 2.64
C TRP A 130 -12.79 -6.01 2.37
N LYS A 131 -11.59 -6.51 2.06
CA LYS A 131 -11.32 -7.95 1.90
C LYS A 131 -11.57 -8.72 3.21
N SER A 132 -11.16 -8.16 4.34
CA SER A 132 -11.41 -8.69 5.68
C SER A 132 -12.91 -8.66 6.02
N GLN A 133 -13.58 -7.54 5.74
CA GLN A 133 -15.02 -7.40 5.99
C GLN A 133 -15.87 -8.26 5.03
N ALA A 134 -15.46 -8.43 3.77
CA ALA A 134 -16.11 -9.35 2.83
C ALA A 134 -16.03 -10.81 3.31
N SER A 135 -14.95 -11.18 4.00
CA SER A 135 -14.85 -12.49 4.66
C SER A 135 -15.80 -12.63 5.87
N SER A 136 -16.29 -11.54 6.45
CA SER A 136 -17.34 -11.61 7.48
C SER A 136 -18.69 -12.08 6.93
N GLY A 137 -18.93 -11.92 5.61
CA GLY A 137 -20.09 -12.53 4.93
C GLY A 137 -20.09 -14.06 5.00
N TYR A 138 -18.90 -14.68 5.05
CA TYR A 138 -18.75 -16.11 5.31
C TYR A 138 -19.22 -16.47 6.73
N ARG A 139 -18.88 -15.67 7.74
CA ARG A 139 -19.33 -15.87 9.13
C ARG A 139 -20.84 -15.78 9.28
N VAL A 140 -21.49 -14.85 8.58
CA VAL A 140 -22.96 -14.76 8.56
C VAL A 140 -23.56 -16.05 7.96
N SER A 141 -22.99 -16.55 6.87
CA SER A 141 -23.45 -17.82 6.27
C SER A 141 -23.32 -19.00 7.23
N THR A 142 -22.21 -19.07 7.97
CA THR A 142 -21.97 -20.13 8.97
C THR A 142 -22.94 -20.01 10.14
N SER A 143 -23.16 -18.79 10.68
CA SER A 143 -24.14 -18.57 11.75
C SER A 143 -25.58 -18.86 11.31
N LEU A 144 -25.93 -18.57 10.05
CA LEU A 144 -27.23 -18.95 9.47
C LEU A 144 -27.38 -20.47 9.34
N GLN A 145 -26.30 -21.16 8.96
CA GLN A 145 -26.30 -22.61 8.82
C GLN A 145 -26.35 -23.32 10.18
N GLU A 146 -25.62 -22.83 11.19
CA GLU A 146 -25.73 -23.29 12.57
C GLU A 146 -27.13 -23.06 13.14
N MET A 147 -27.74 -21.91 12.86
CA MET A 147 -29.11 -21.64 13.27
C MET A 147 -30.11 -22.57 12.58
N THR A 148 -29.95 -22.83 11.28
CA THR A 148 -30.77 -23.78 10.53
C THR A 148 -30.67 -25.19 11.13
N ASN A 149 -29.46 -25.63 11.46
CA ASN A 149 -29.22 -26.93 12.10
C ASN A 149 -29.84 -27.00 13.51
N ARG A 150 -29.80 -25.91 14.28
CA ARG A 150 -30.40 -25.84 15.62
C ARG A 150 -31.92 -25.80 15.58
N ILE A 151 -32.51 -25.13 14.59
CA ILE A 151 -33.96 -25.14 14.35
C ILE A 151 -34.41 -26.56 13.95
N ALA A 152 -33.68 -27.23 13.06
CA ALA A 152 -33.97 -28.62 12.67
C ALA A 152 -33.83 -29.60 13.85
N GLY A 153 -32.78 -29.45 14.67
CA GLY A 153 -32.60 -30.23 15.90
C GLY A 153 -33.74 -30.00 16.91
N TRP A 154 -34.18 -28.75 17.05
CA TRP A 154 -35.31 -28.39 17.89
C TRP A 154 -36.63 -29.00 17.39
N GLU A 155 -36.89 -28.94 16.08
CA GLU A 155 -38.07 -29.57 15.48
C GLU A 155 -38.13 -31.07 15.80
N SER A 156 -36.98 -31.75 15.76
CA SER A 156 -36.85 -33.15 16.17
C SER A 156 -37.13 -33.34 17.66
N SER A 157 -36.51 -32.55 18.55
CA SER A 157 -36.68 -32.65 20.00
C SER A 157 -38.10 -32.33 20.47
N VAL A 158 -38.77 -31.36 19.85
CA VAL A 158 -40.18 -31.04 20.14
C VAL A 158 -41.10 -32.16 19.67
N ARG A 159 -40.85 -32.71 18.48
CA ARG A 159 -41.64 -33.83 17.94
C ARG A 159 -41.49 -35.10 18.78
N GLU A 160 -40.34 -35.30 19.41
CA GLU A 160 -40.07 -36.40 20.34
C GLU A 160 -40.69 -36.15 21.73
N ALA A 161 -40.52 -34.94 22.28
CA ALA A 161 -41.15 -34.50 23.52
C ALA A 161 -42.69 -34.50 23.47
N MET A 162 -43.28 -34.31 22.28
CA MET A 162 -44.73 -34.39 22.07
C MET A 162 -45.25 -35.83 21.96
N LYS A 163 -44.39 -36.82 21.68
CA LYS A 163 -44.77 -38.24 21.67
C LYS A 163 -44.88 -38.81 23.09
N ASP A 164 -44.00 -38.40 23.99
CA ASP A 164 -44.02 -38.79 25.41
C ASP A 164 -44.51 -37.62 26.27
N ALA A 165 -45.81 -37.63 26.59
CA ALA A 165 -46.53 -36.59 27.32
C ALA A 165 -46.15 -36.48 28.83
N GLN A 166 -44.86 -36.35 29.15
CA GLN A 166 -44.36 -36.06 30.50
C GLN A 166 -44.04 -34.57 30.67
N GLU A 167 -44.41 -34.01 31.84
CA GLU A 167 -44.18 -32.60 32.22
C GLU A 167 -42.70 -32.17 32.18
N LEU A 168 -41.76 -33.09 32.38
CA LEU A 168 -40.32 -32.85 32.29
C LEU A 168 -39.86 -32.46 30.86
N ASN A 169 -40.50 -33.00 29.83
CA ASN A 169 -40.17 -32.72 28.42
C ASN A 169 -40.64 -31.31 27.98
N LYS A 170 -41.69 -30.76 28.60
CA LYS A 170 -42.20 -29.43 28.29
C LYS A 170 -41.24 -28.32 28.73
N ARG A 171 -40.56 -28.49 29.87
CA ARG A 171 -39.59 -27.49 30.37
C ARG A 171 -38.33 -27.39 29.48
N ALA A 172 -37.81 -28.52 29.02
CA ALA A 172 -36.68 -28.55 28.08
C ALA A 172 -37.04 -27.90 26.72
N ALA A 173 -38.28 -28.10 26.24
CA ALA A 173 -38.79 -27.44 25.04
C ALA A 173 -38.92 -25.91 25.20
N ILE A 174 -39.29 -25.43 26.40
CA ILE A 174 -39.39 -23.99 26.70
C ILE A 174 -38.00 -23.35 26.80
N GLU A 175 -37.04 -24.02 27.43
CA GLU A 175 -35.67 -23.50 27.58
C GLU A 175 -34.95 -23.38 26.22
N SER A 176 -35.11 -24.38 25.35
CA SER A 176 -34.58 -24.34 23.98
C SER A 176 -35.19 -23.22 23.12
N LEU A 177 -36.49 -22.91 23.30
CA LEU A 177 -37.14 -21.76 22.66
C LEU A 177 -36.53 -20.41 23.10
N VAL A 178 -36.18 -20.28 24.38
CA VAL A 178 -35.51 -19.07 24.90
C VAL A 178 -34.11 -18.92 24.28
N HIS A 179 -33.36 -20.01 24.12
CA HIS A 179 -32.06 -19.98 23.46
C HIS A 179 -32.16 -19.57 21.98
N ILE A 180 -33.11 -20.14 21.22
CA ILE A 180 -33.33 -19.78 19.81
C ILE A 180 -33.70 -18.29 19.67
N ARG A 181 -34.55 -17.78 20.55
CA ARG A 181 -34.92 -16.35 20.57
C ARG A 181 -33.71 -15.45 20.80
N ASN A 182 -32.82 -15.83 21.71
CA ASN A 182 -31.60 -15.07 21.99
C ASN A 182 -30.65 -15.07 20.78
N ASP A 183 -30.51 -16.21 20.09
CA ASP A 183 -29.65 -16.31 18.91
C ASP A 183 -30.22 -15.58 17.69
N MET A 184 -31.55 -15.61 17.50
CA MET A 184 -32.26 -14.78 16.52
C MET A 184 -32.05 -13.29 16.77
N THR A 185 -32.03 -12.87 18.04
CA THR A 185 -31.79 -11.47 18.41
C THR A 185 -30.35 -11.06 18.12
N LYS A 186 -29.37 -11.94 18.38
CA LYS A 186 -27.96 -11.72 18.02
C LYS A 186 -27.76 -11.64 16.50
N LEU A 187 -28.38 -12.54 15.75
CA LEU A 187 -28.33 -12.53 14.29
C LEU A 187 -28.92 -11.23 13.73
N LYS A 188 -30.08 -10.80 14.22
CA LYS A 188 -30.70 -9.54 13.82
C LYS A 188 -29.77 -8.35 14.07
N SER A 189 -29.16 -8.26 15.26
CA SER A 189 -28.20 -7.19 15.56
C SER A 189 -26.95 -7.24 14.68
N ALA A 190 -26.44 -8.43 14.36
CA ALA A 190 -25.32 -8.60 13.43
C ALA A 190 -25.70 -8.17 11.99
N MET A 191 -26.90 -8.51 11.53
CA MET A 191 -27.41 -8.10 10.22
C MET A 191 -27.62 -6.58 10.14
N GLU A 192 -28.19 -5.96 11.17
CA GLU A 192 -28.37 -4.50 11.25
C GLU A 192 -27.03 -3.75 11.22
N SER A 193 -26.00 -4.28 11.90
CA SER A 193 -24.64 -3.72 11.88
C SER A 193 -23.98 -3.82 10.49
N ILE A 194 -24.17 -4.94 9.79
CA ILE A 194 -23.68 -5.13 8.41
C ILE A 194 -24.43 -4.21 7.46
N GLU A 195 -25.76 -4.12 7.58
CA GLU A 195 -26.59 -3.23 6.77
C GLU A 195 -26.17 -1.78 6.95
N GLN A 196 -26.01 -1.29 8.20
CA GLN A 196 -25.53 0.06 8.47
C GLN A 196 -24.13 0.32 7.90
N THR A 197 -23.24 -0.68 7.97
CA THR A 197 -21.90 -0.56 7.40
C THR A 197 -21.97 -0.45 5.88
N VAL A 198 -22.67 -1.36 5.20
CA VAL A 198 -22.76 -1.45 3.74
C VAL A 198 -23.56 -0.29 3.13
N THR A 199 -24.64 0.14 3.78
CA THR A 199 -25.48 1.26 3.30
C THR A 199 -24.91 2.64 3.63
N SER A 200 -23.86 2.72 4.45
CA SER A 200 -23.22 4.00 4.73
C SER A 200 -22.62 4.58 3.43
N ALA A 201 -23.18 5.71 2.98
CA ALA A 201 -22.73 6.42 1.77
C ALA A 201 -21.24 6.84 1.81
N ARG A 202 -20.60 6.75 2.98
CA ARG A 202 -19.20 7.03 3.22
C ARG A 202 -18.26 6.02 2.54
N ILE A 203 -18.63 4.75 2.48
CA ILE A 203 -17.79 3.67 1.92
C ILE A 203 -17.57 3.82 0.41
N PRO A 204 -18.61 3.93 -0.44
CA PRO A 204 -18.40 4.05 -1.89
C PRO A 204 -17.64 5.31 -2.29
N VAL A 205 -17.86 6.43 -1.58
CA VAL A 205 -17.13 7.69 -1.83
C VAL A 205 -15.65 7.57 -1.45
N SER A 206 -15.34 6.92 -0.32
CA SER A 206 -13.96 6.70 0.11
C SER A 206 -13.23 5.72 -0.81
N LEU A 207 -13.91 4.66 -1.25
CA LEU A 207 -13.41 3.70 -2.23
C LEU A 207 -13.14 4.36 -3.59
N GLY A 208 -14.05 5.20 -4.08
CA GLY A 208 -13.86 5.92 -5.34
C GLY A 208 -12.64 6.86 -5.30
N ARG A 209 -12.42 7.54 -4.17
CA ARG A 209 -11.22 8.38 -3.98
C ARG A 209 -9.94 7.55 -3.93
N PHE A 210 -9.94 6.45 -3.18
CA PHE A 210 -8.82 5.52 -3.11
C PHE A 210 -8.46 4.96 -4.49
N ASP A 211 -9.45 4.44 -5.23
CA ASP A 211 -9.25 3.83 -6.54
C ASP A 211 -8.70 4.83 -7.57
N ALA A 212 -9.17 6.08 -7.55
CA ALA A 212 -8.63 7.13 -8.41
C ALA A 212 -7.13 7.40 -8.14
N TRP A 213 -6.74 7.56 -6.88
CA TRP A 213 -5.34 7.77 -6.51
C TRP A 213 -4.48 6.55 -6.76
N PHE A 214 -5.00 5.35 -6.49
CA PHE A 214 -4.29 4.10 -6.73
C PHE A 214 -4.06 3.86 -8.23
N LYS A 215 -5.07 4.09 -9.08
CA LYS A 215 -4.91 4.06 -10.55
C LYS A 215 -3.89 5.08 -11.03
N PHE A 216 -3.89 6.28 -10.46
CA PHE A 216 -2.90 7.30 -10.80
C PHE A 216 -1.49 6.87 -10.41
N PHE A 217 -1.32 6.31 -9.21
CA PHE A 217 -0.04 5.77 -8.74
C PHE A 217 0.50 4.66 -9.66
N LEU A 218 -0.32 3.67 -10.01
CA LEU A 218 0.07 2.60 -10.93
C LEU A 218 0.46 3.15 -12.30
N LYS A 219 -0.30 4.13 -12.83
CA LYS A 219 0.05 4.80 -14.09
C LYS A 219 1.39 5.51 -13.97
N SER A 220 1.65 6.24 -12.89
CA SER A 220 2.92 6.94 -12.64
C SER A 220 4.10 5.96 -12.62
N GLN A 221 3.97 4.86 -11.86
CA GLN A 221 5.03 3.84 -11.76
C GLN A 221 5.33 3.18 -13.11
N ASN A 222 4.29 2.81 -13.86
CA ASN A 222 4.46 2.22 -15.19
C ASN A 222 5.10 3.22 -16.16
N LEU A 223 4.76 4.50 -16.07
CA LEU A 223 5.32 5.57 -16.90
C LEU A 223 6.80 5.79 -16.59
N ARG A 224 7.15 5.83 -15.29
CA ARG A 224 8.54 5.94 -14.82
C ARG A 224 9.37 4.77 -15.33
N TRP A 225 8.87 3.56 -15.15
CA TRP A 225 9.55 2.35 -15.62
C TRP A 225 9.78 2.40 -17.13
N LEU A 226 8.74 2.75 -17.90
CA LEU A 226 8.80 2.77 -19.36
C LEU A 226 9.81 3.81 -19.88
N PHE A 227 9.76 5.05 -19.40
CA PHE A 227 10.59 6.12 -19.94
C PHE A 227 11.98 6.22 -19.30
N ILE A 228 12.06 6.06 -17.99
CA ILE A 228 13.29 6.30 -17.24
C ILE A 228 14.10 5.02 -17.09
N ASP A 229 13.48 3.93 -16.64
CA ASP A 229 14.22 2.70 -16.31
C ASP A 229 14.54 1.87 -17.58
N ALA A 230 13.61 1.80 -18.54
CA ALA A 230 13.79 1.04 -19.77
C ALA A 230 14.14 1.93 -20.97
N GLY A 231 13.33 2.96 -21.24
CA GLY A 231 13.41 3.76 -22.46
C GLY A 231 14.73 4.50 -22.60
N LEU A 232 15.14 5.23 -21.57
CA LEU A 232 16.36 6.04 -21.63
C LEU A 232 17.64 5.18 -21.78
N PRO A 233 17.88 4.10 -21.00
CA PRO A 233 19.04 3.24 -21.20
C PRO A 233 19.06 2.59 -22.59
N LEU A 234 17.91 2.14 -23.10
CA LEU A 234 17.81 1.57 -24.44
C LEU A 234 18.15 2.60 -25.52
N ALA A 235 17.65 3.84 -25.40
CA ALA A 235 17.93 4.91 -26.36
C ALA A 235 19.41 5.31 -26.34
N LEU A 236 19.99 5.51 -25.15
CA LEU A 236 21.42 5.85 -24.98
C LEU A 236 22.32 4.71 -25.49
N GLY A 237 22.02 3.46 -25.12
CA GLY A 237 22.76 2.29 -25.57
C GLY A 237 22.71 2.12 -27.09
N SER A 238 21.52 2.27 -27.69
CA SER A 238 21.35 2.18 -29.14
C SER A 238 22.10 3.29 -29.87
N THR A 239 22.05 4.52 -29.35
CA THR A 239 22.78 5.66 -29.92
C THR A 239 24.29 5.43 -29.83
N ALA A 240 24.80 4.96 -28.69
CA ALA A 240 26.22 4.64 -28.52
C ALA A 240 26.69 3.56 -29.50
N VAL A 241 25.92 2.47 -29.67
CA VAL A 241 26.22 1.42 -30.65
C VAL A 241 26.24 1.97 -32.07
N ALA A 242 25.24 2.78 -32.45
CA ALA A 242 25.18 3.38 -33.78
C ALA A 242 26.38 4.30 -34.06
N MET A 243 26.80 5.11 -33.08
CA MET A 243 27.98 5.97 -33.20
C MET A 243 29.28 5.16 -33.35
N LEU A 244 29.44 4.09 -32.56
CA LEU A 244 30.61 3.21 -32.64
C LEU A 244 30.68 2.45 -33.96
N LEU A 245 29.55 1.92 -34.45
CA LEU A 245 29.49 1.25 -35.75
C LEU A 245 29.89 2.20 -36.89
N ARG A 246 29.41 3.44 -36.86
CA ARG A 246 29.79 4.44 -37.86
C ARG A 246 31.29 4.71 -37.86
N GLU A 247 31.90 4.87 -36.69
CA GLU A 247 33.34 5.10 -36.56
C GLU A 247 34.16 3.91 -37.08
N VAL A 248 33.75 2.67 -36.77
CA VAL A 248 34.44 1.47 -37.23
C VAL A 248 34.32 1.27 -38.75
N LEU A 249 33.18 1.62 -39.35
CA LEU A 249 32.94 1.46 -40.79
C LEU A 249 33.59 2.56 -41.66
N GLN A 250 33.95 3.71 -41.07
CA GLN A 250 34.58 4.83 -41.79
C GLN A 250 36.11 4.76 -41.79
N ARG A 251 36.70 3.82 -41.06
CA ARG A 251 38.13 3.50 -41.08
C ARG A 251 38.41 2.34 -42.03
#